data_AF-A0A2Z3H5Y4-F1
#
_entry.id   AF-A0A2Z3H5Y4-F1
#
_cell.length_a   1.000
_cell.length_b   1.000
_cell.length_c   1.000
_cell.angle_alpha   90.00
_cell.angle_beta   90.00
_cell.angle_gamma   90.00
#
_symmetry.space_group_name_H-M   'P 1'
#
loop_
_entity.id
_entity.type
_entity.pdbx_description
1 polymer ?
#
loop_
_entity_poly.entity_id
_entity_poly.type
_entity_poly.pdbx_seq_one_letter_code
_entity_poly.pdbx_strand_id
1 'polypeptide(L)'
;MAAVALAAGCGKKVPDPARTENAGAAATPAAAGTPAPAGTPAPAEPSAALYGPELGEAFLPADTSAAPLRPRKTDTVYKLSNPRIGTPKPTRFGPRPGSGQALMLDWEKVADGPNGGMTVVIRLANGKDMRVPIQSPGGDRAGTIEMEVAYRGPWTGELPKDAELYVIREEHGYGVAFRKTFKVSNSVVLGTTRFPITAARAWTAEETAKLRTPPPAPPKELWASPGTGEETEMAGIPEPHKFKRWTVEGGKPVVGFDYSVGGWDGESCLGGLWPLFDRDWPDHGQQRVMARPGYAVGGLTVKSNKFVDGIRVTFMRVRPDGRLDPADKYESPWCGPHGSGKKETKLGGDGRAVIGLTTDKAAVLHAVGLVVQ
;
A
#
# COMPACT_ATOMS: atom_id res chain seq x y z
N MET A 1 5.69 18.67 34.35
CA MET A 1 6.34 18.53 35.67
C MET A 1 5.32 17.98 36.65
N ALA A 2 5.49 16.74 37.08
CA ALA A 2 5.12 16.18 38.39
C ALA A 2 5.28 14.66 38.29
N ALA A 3 6.39 14.17 38.81
CA ALA A 3 6.75 12.77 38.90
C ALA A 3 6.06 12.13 40.11
N VAL A 4 5.68 10.86 39.97
CA VAL A 4 5.45 9.96 41.10
C VAL A 4 6.35 8.76 40.90
N ALA A 5 7.15 8.46 41.93
CA ALA A 5 8.12 7.38 41.97
C ALA A 5 7.84 6.47 43.18
N LEU A 6 8.46 5.28 43.09
CA LEU A 6 8.66 4.21 44.08
C LEU A 6 7.51 3.20 44.31
N ALA A 7 7.80 1.92 44.05
CA ALA A 7 8.35 1.04 45.07
C ALA A 7 9.00 -0.23 44.48
N ALA A 8 10.07 -0.66 45.14
CA ALA A 8 10.89 -1.82 44.82
C ALA A 8 10.28 -3.14 45.31
N GLY A 9 10.62 -4.24 44.62
CA GLY A 9 10.33 -5.61 45.04
C GLY A 9 11.50 -6.54 44.74
N CYS A 10 12.30 -6.84 45.75
CA CYS A 10 13.33 -7.87 45.76
C CYS A 10 12.71 -9.28 45.63
N GLY A 11 13.34 -10.16 44.84
CA GLY A 11 12.88 -11.55 44.70
C GLY A 11 13.91 -12.50 44.11
N LYS A 12 14.87 -12.92 44.95
CA LYS A 12 15.55 -14.23 45.03
C LYS A 12 16.15 -14.87 43.76
N LYS A 13 17.49 -14.97 43.78
CA LYS A 13 18.33 -15.90 43.00
C LYS A 13 17.99 -17.36 43.37
N VAL A 14 17.77 -18.19 42.36
CA VAL A 14 17.76 -19.66 42.44
C VAL A 14 19.14 -20.18 42.03
N PRO A 15 19.75 -21.14 42.75
CA PRO A 15 21.02 -21.74 42.34
C PRO A 15 20.81 -22.86 41.31
N ASP A 16 21.68 -22.87 40.32
CA ASP A 16 21.77 -23.82 39.21
C ASP A 16 22.64 -25.03 39.62
N PRO A 17 22.15 -26.28 39.59
CA PRO A 17 22.99 -27.43 39.88
C PRO A 17 23.58 -28.07 38.61
N ALA A 18 24.92 -28.12 38.62
CA ALA A 18 25.74 -29.25 38.20
C ALA A 18 25.67 -29.71 36.74
N ARG A 19 26.62 -29.14 35.98
CA ARG A 19 27.31 -29.69 34.82
C ARG A 19 27.82 -31.12 35.13
N THR A 20 27.34 -32.11 34.39
CA THR A 20 27.94 -33.44 34.31
C THR A 20 28.69 -33.58 32.99
N GLU A 21 30.01 -33.72 33.12
CA GLU A 21 30.91 -34.20 32.07
C GLU A 21 30.61 -35.69 31.84
N ASN A 22 30.50 -36.11 30.58
CA ASN A 22 30.65 -37.51 30.24
C ASN A 22 31.53 -37.63 29.00
N ALA A 23 32.70 -38.20 29.25
CA ALA A 23 33.73 -38.53 28.28
C ALA A 23 33.52 -39.96 27.74
N GLY A 24 33.89 -40.16 26.48
CA GLY A 24 34.42 -41.43 26.00
C GLY A 24 33.41 -42.51 25.60
N ALA A 25 33.02 -42.51 24.32
CA ALA A 25 32.62 -43.74 23.64
C ALA A 25 33.30 -43.81 22.27
N ALA A 26 33.90 -44.96 22.01
CA ALA A 26 34.87 -45.25 20.98
C ALA A 26 34.32 -45.15 19.53
N ALA A 27 35.20 -44.72 18.63
CA ALA A 27 34.97 -44.70 17.20
C ALA A 27 35.02 -46.13 16.62
N THR A 28 33.91 -46.56 16.01
CA THR A 28 33.82 -47.74 15.14
C THR A 28 34.25 -47.33 13.72
N PRO A 29 35.05 -48.13 12.99
CA PRO A 29 35.47 -47.80 11.63
C PRO A 29 34.29 -47.84 10.65
N ALA A 30 34.20 -46.80 9.82
CA ALA A 30 33.17 -46.60 8.81
C ALA A 30 33.25 -47.67 7.70
N ALA A 31 32.13 -48.35 7.46
CA ALA A 31 31.91 -49.12 6.24
C ALA A 31 31.74 -48.16 5.06
N ALA A 32 32.38 -48.47 3.93
CA ALA A 32 32.25 -47.74 2.69
C ALA A 32 30.78 -47.74 2.22
N GLY A 33 30.16 -46.57 2.29
CA GLY A 33 28.77 -46.35 1.85
C GLY A 33 28.67 -46.39 0.33
N THR A 34 27.76 -47.22 -0.16
CA THR A 34 27.23 -47.21 -1.52
C THR A 34 26.82 -45.78 -1.91
N PRO A 35 27.14 -45.29 -3.13
CA PRO A 35 26.71 -43.96 -3.58
C PRO A 35 25.19 -43.86 -3.51
N ALA A 36 24.70 -42.84 -2.82
CA ALA A 36 23.28 -42.54 -2.74
C ALA A 36 22.71 -42.38 -4.16
N PRO A 37 21.52 -42.94 -4.45
CA PRO A 37 20.87 -42.76 -5.74
C PRO A 37 20.73 -41.26 -6.00
N ALA A 38 21.09 -40.84 -7.22
CA ALA A 38 20.92 -39.47 -7.68
C ALA A 38 19.48 -39.04 -7.37
N GLY A 39 19.36 -38.09 -6.43
CA GLY A 39 18.05 -37.63 -5.96
C GLY A 39 17.22 -37.21 -7.15
N THR A 40 15.98 -37.67 -7.20
CA THR A 40 14.97 -37.23 -8.16
C THR A 40 15.05 -35.70 -8.25
N PRO A 41 15.21 -35.11 -9.46
CA PRO A 41 15.32 -33.67 -9.60
C PRO A 41 14.12 -33.03 -8.91
N ALA A 42 14.40 -32.06 -8.02
CA ALA A 42 13.36 -31.34 -7.32
C ALA A 42 12.34 -30.82 -8.35
N PRO A 43 11.03 -31.00 -8.10
CA PRO A 43 10.00 -30.58 -9.05
C PRO A 43 10.22 -29.11 -9.40
N ALA A 44 10.18 -28.81 -10.70
CA ALA A 44 10.38 -27.45 -11.20
C ALA A 44 9.43 -26.49 -10.47
N GLU A 45 9.98 -25.42 -9.89
CA GLU A 45 9.18 -24.46 -9.14
C GLU A 45 8.11 -23.85 -10.05
N PRO A 46 6.81 -24.05 -9.76
CA PRO A 46 5.71 -23.61 -10.62
C PRO A 46 5.63 -22.08 -10.78
N SER A 47 6.38 -21.34 -9.98
CA SER A 47 6.50 -19.88 -9.95
C SER A 47 7.65 -19.34 -10.80
N ALA A 48 8.56 -20.17 -11.31
CA ALA A 48 9.78 -19.72 -12.00
C ALA A 48 9.50 -18.76 -13.17
N ALA A 49 8.39 -18.98 -13.91
CA ALA A 49 7.99 -18.12 -15.01
C ALA A 49 7.52 -16.70 -14.60
N LEU A 50 7.15 -16.52 -13.33
CA LEU A 50 6.63 -15.27 -12.76
C LEU A 50 7.69 -14.48 -12.01
N TYR A 51 8.82 -15.10 -11.67
CA TYR A 51 9.88 -14.43 -10.94
C TYR A 51 10.58 -13.35 -11.76
N GLY A 52 10.93 -12.27 -11.06
CA GLY A 52 11.79 -11.22 -11.58
C GLY A 52 13.27 -11.61 -11.54
N PRO A 53 14.14 -10.67 -11.96
CA PRO A 53 15.57 -10.83 -11.92
C PRO A 53 16.10 -11.27 -10.55
N GLU A 54 17.24 -11.96 -10.58
CA GLU A 54 18.04 -12.27 -9.39
C GLU A 54 18.54 -10.98 -8.73
N LEU A 55 18.61 -10.96 -7.39
CA LEU A 55 19.08 -9.81 -6.61
C LEU A 55 20.58 -9.88 -6.29
N GLY A 56 21.28 -10.94 -6.72
CA GLY A 56 22.66 -11.22 -6.34
C GLY A 56 22.83 -11.80 -4.93
N GLU A 57 21.72 -12.19 -4.29
CA GLU A 57 21.66 -12.83 -2.97
C GLU A 57 20.90 -14.15 -3.07
N ALA A 58 21.23 -15.12 -2.21
CA ALA A 58 20.49 -16.36 -2.14
C ALA A 58 19.08 -16.12 -1.59
N PHE A 59 18.08 -16.77 -2.19
CA PHE A 59 16.70 -16.72 -1.70
C PHE A 59 16.45 -17.74 -0.58
N LEU A 60 15.59 -17.34 0.35
CA LEU A 60 15.11 -18.21 1.41
C LEU A 60 13.99 -19.13 0.90
N PRO A 61 13.76 -20.29 1.55
CA PRO A 61 12.64 -21.16 1.22
C PRO A 61 11.27 -20.50 1.47
N ALA A 62 10.24 -20.99 0.79
CA ALA A 62 8.90 -20.39 0.79
C ALA A 62 8.21 -20.34 2.16
N ASP A 63 8.57 -21.25 3.07
CA ASP A 63 8.02 -21.36 4.43
C ASP A 63 8.57 -20.30 5.41
N THR A 64 9.51 -19.46 4.97
CA THR A 64 10.10 -18.40 5.79
C THR A 64 9.16 -17.19 5.94
N SER A 65 8.07 -17.35 6.69
CA SER A 65 6.89 -16.46 6.71
C SER A 65 7.18 -14.96 6.95
N ALA A 66 8.23 -14.60 7.69
CA ALA A 66 8.57 -13.22 8.00
C ALA A 66 9.39 -12.48 6.91
N ALA A 67 9.95 -13.20 5.93
CA ALA A 67 10.78 -12.61 4.89
C ALA A 67 9.93 -12.00 3.76
N PRO A 68 10.39 -10.89 3.14
CA PRO A 68 9.75 -10.33 1.96
C PRO A 68 9.81 -11.32 0.78
N LEU A 69 8.83 -11.24 -0.11
CA LEU A 69 8.78 -12.08 -1.31
C LEU A 69 9.87 -11.70 -2.31
N ARG A 70 10.38 -12.69 -3.04
CA ARG A 70 11.16 -12.49 -4.27
C ARG A 70 10.38 -11.63 -5.27
N PRO A 71 11.01 -10.71 -6.03
CA PRO A 71 10.31 -9.82 -6.95
C PRO A 71 9.60 -10.60 -8.06
N ARG A 72 8.54 -10.00 -8.61
CA ARG A 72 7.85 -10.48 -9.82
C ARG A 72 8.57 -9.99 -11.07
N LYS A 73 8.36 -10.67 -12.19
CA LYS A 73 8.81 -10.25 -13.52
C LYS A 73 8.30 -8.86 -13.91
N THR A 74 7.16 -8.46 -13.34
CA THR A 74 6.50 -7.18 -13.59
C THR A 74 6.87 -6.08 -12.59
N ASP A 75 7.76 -6.34 -11.63
CA ASP A 75 8.22 -5.33 -10.68
C ASP A 75 9.43 -4.58 -11.24
N THR A 76 9.54 -3.29 -10.93
CA THR A 76 10.78 -2.53 -11.13
C THR A 76 11.78 -3.01 -10.07
N VAL A 77 12.98 -3.41 -10.51
CA VAL A 77 14.03 -3.93 -9.63
C VAL A 77 15.24 -3.01 -9.66
N TYR A 78 15.87 -2.83 -8.51
CA TYR A 78 16.97 -1.90 -8.29
C TYR A 78 18.23 -2.62 -7.80
N LYS A 79 19.39 -2.07 -8.14
CA LYS A 79 20.65 -2.34 -7.50
C LYS A 79 21.02 -1.14 -6.63
N LEU A 80 21.33 -1.40 -5.37
CA LEU A 80 21.75 -0.39 -4.40
C LEU A 80 23.26 -0.43 -4.22
N SER A 81 23.84 0.74 -3.94
CA SER A 81 25.26 0.90 -3.65
C SER A 81 25.55 2.12 -2.78
N ASN A 82 26.79 2.17 -2.26
CA ASN A 82 27.37 3.35 -1.63
C ASN A 82 26.50 4.05 -0.54
N PRO A 83 25.98 3.30 0.46
CA PRO A 83 25.29 3.93 1.57
C PRO A 83 26.27 4.78 2.39
N ARG A 84 25.94 6.05 2.62
CA ARG A 84 26.84 7.00 3.29
C ARG A 84 26.10 8.15 3.97
N ILE A 85 26.74 8.80 4.94
CA ILE A 85 26.25 10.09 5.47
C ILE A 85 26.92 11.21 4.67
N GLY A 86 26.12 12.14 4.15
CA GLY A 86 26.60 13.27 3.35
C GLY A 86 25.78 14.53 3.57
N THR A 87 26.15 15.60 2.89
CA THR A 87 25.43 16.88 2.92
C THR A 87 24.35 16.89 1.84
N PRO A 88 23.05 17.08 2.18
CA PRO A 88 21.98 17.06 1.19
C PRO A 88 22.14 18.21 0.20
N LYS A 89 21.60 18.03 -1.01
CA LYS A 89 21.57 19.10 -2.00
C LYS A 89 20.72 20.27 -1.50
N PRO A 90 21.15 21.53 -1.70
CA PRO A 90 20.33 22.68 -1.38
C PRO A 90 19.03 22.63 -2.19
N THR A 91 17.92 23.01 -1.57
CA THR A 91 16.65 23.10 -2.29
C THR A 91 16.52 24.43 -3.00
N ARG A 92 15.56 24.51 -3.95
CA ARG A 92 15.14 25.78 -4.57
C ARG A 92 14.67 26.85 -3.57
N PHE A 93 14.34 26.46 -2.33
CA PHE A 93 13.89 27.36 -1.27
C PHE A 93 14.99 27.68 -0.25
N GLY A 94 16.25 27.38 -0.58
CA GLY A 94 17.39 27.58 0.31
C GLY A 94 17.72 26.34 1.16
N PRO A 95 18.64 26.48 2.13
CA PRO A 95 18.99 25.41 3.06
C PRO A 95 17.78 25.03 3.91
N ARG A 96 17.53 23.73 4.04
CA ARG A 96 16.44 23.23 4.89
C ARG A 96 16.83 23.38 6.37
N PRO A 97 15.90 23.76 7.25
CA PRO A 97 16.16 23.77 8.70
C PRO A 97 16.40 22.32 9.19
N GLY A 98 17.62 22.01 9.66
CA GLY A 98 18.04 20.68 10.09
C GLY A 98 19.57 20.55 10.28
N SER A 99 20.05 19.33 10.56
CA SER A 99 21.47 19.02 10.92
C SER A 99 22.49 19.21 9.79
N GLY A 100 22.07 19.56 8.57
CA GLY A 100 22.94 19.63 7.39
C GLY A 100 23.47 18.26 6.91
N GLN A 101 22.88 17.17 7.39
CA GLN A 101 23.26 15.80 7.02
C GLN A 101 22.07 14.98 6.49
N ALA A 102 22.36 14.07 5.58
CA ALA A 102 21.43 13.11 5.02
C ALA A 102 22.08 11.73 4.88
N LEU A 103 21.25 10.69 5.02
CA LEU A 103 21.61 9.34 4.61
C LEU A 103 21.43 9.25 3.09
N MET A 104 22.53 9.03 2.40
CA MET A 104 22.59 8.92 0.94
C MET A 104 22.69 7.45 0.54
N LEU A 105 21.98 7.08 -0.51
CA LEU A 105 21.94 5.73 -1.06
C LEU A 105 21.90 5.81 -2.58
N ASP A 106 22.95 5.31 -3.24
CA ASP A 106 22.99 5.27 -4.70
C ASP A 106 22.15 4.08 -5.19
N TRP A 107 21.48 4.27 -6.32
CA TRP A 107 20.61 3.26 -6.91
C TRP A 107 20.74 3.23 -8.43
N GLU A 108 20.51 2.05 -9.00
CA GLU A 108 20.43 1.78 -10.44
C GLU A 108 19.21 0.88 -10.71
N LYS A 109 18.45 1.17 -11.75
CA LYS A 109 17.33 0.35 -12.20
C LYS A 109 17.87 -0.80 -13.07
N VAL A 110 17.80 -2.04 -12.56
CA VAL A 110 18.25 -3.24 -13.27
C VAL A 110 17.15 -3.87 -14.13
N ALA A 111 15.90 -3.67 -13.76
CA ALA A 111 14.75 -4.05 -14.59
C ALA A 111 13.62 -3.04 -14.41
N ASP A 112 12.94 -2.74 -15.50
CA ASP A 112 11.77 -1.86 -15.51
C ASP A 112 10.49 -2.69 -15.62
N GLY A 113 9.51 -2.35 -14.79
CA GLY A 113 8.24 -3.06 -14.72
C GLY A 113 7.09 -2.09 -14.45
N PRO A 114 5.85 -2.45 -14.80
CA PRO A 114 4.69 -1.62 -14.52
C PRO A 114 4.41 -1.47 -13.02
N ASN A 115 4.91 -2.38 -12.18
CA ASN A 115 4.79 -2.28 -10.72
C ASN A 115 6.01 -1.59 -10.13
N GLY A 116 5.97 -0.27 -10.14
CA GLY A 116 6.98 0.58 -9.51
C GLY A 116 6.70 0.84 -8.03
N GLY A 117 7.28 1.95 -7.54
CA GLY A 117 7.26 2.32 -6.13
C GLY A 117 8.51 1.82 -5.41
N MET A 118 8.97 2.63 -4.46
CA MET A 118 10.20 2.39 -3.73
C MET A 118 9.97 2.76 -2.28
N THR A 119 9.97 1.78 -1.39
CA THR A 119 10.06 2.02 0.05
C THR A 119 11.41 1.52 0.50
N VAL A 120 12.28 2.44 0.92
CA VAL A 120 13.57 2.06 1.51
C VAL A 120 13.29 1.56 2.92
N VAL A 121 13.67 0.32 3.19
CA VAL A 121 13.72 -0.22 4.55
C VAL A 121 15.11 0.03 5.10
N ILE A 122 15.16 0.67 6.27
CA ILE A 122 16.37 0.91 7.03
C ILE A 122 16.27 0.05 8.30
N ARG A 123 16.98 -1.07 8.31
CA ARG A 123 17.05 -1.97 9.45
C ARG A 123 18.21 -1.58 10.33
N LEU A 124 17.88 -1.09 11.52
CA LEU A 124 18.84 -0.61 12.51
C LEU A 124 19.56 -1.76 13.21
N ALA A 125 20.73 -1.47 13.80
CA ALA A 125 21.49 -2.42 14.61
C ALA A 125 20.74 -2.98 15.85
N ASN A 126 19.60 -2.39 16.24
CA ASN A 126 18.71 -2.92 17.27
C ASN A 126 17.58 -3.83 16.72
N GLY A 127 17.59 -4.11 15.42
CA GLY A 127 16.60 -4.95 14.73
C GLY A 127 15.30 -4.21 14.36
N LYS A 128 15.18 -2.92 14.69
CA LYS A 128 14.01 -2.11 14.31
C LYS A 128 14.10 -1.70 12.85
N ASP A 129 13.00 -1.90 12.13
CA ASP A 129 12.85 -1.43 10.76
C ASP A 129 12.20 -0.04 10.73
N MET A 130 12.72 0.84 9.88
CA MET A 130 12.01 2.03 9.43
C MET A 130 11.74 1.94 7.94
N ARG A 131 10.58 2.44 7.54
CA ARG A 131 10.15 2.45 6.15
C ARG A 131 10.05 3.88 5.68
N VAL A 132 10.82 4.20 4.65
CA VAL A 132 10.84 5.53 4.05
C VAL A 132 10.27 5.40 2.64
N PRO A 133 8.99 5.75 2.42
CA PRO A 133 8.42 5.77 1.09
C PRO A 133 9.13 6.86 0.27
N ILE A 134 9.69 6.48 -0.86
CA ILE A 134 10.35 7.38 -1.80
C ILE A 134 9.42 7.56 -2.99
N GLN A 135 9.21 8.82 -3.37
CA GLN A 135 8.53 9.12 -4.62
C GLN A 135 9.33 8.49 -5.75
N SER A 136 8.67 7.68 -6.58
CA SER A 136 9.31 6.97 -7.68
C SER A 136 10.19 7.93 -8.48
N PRO A 137 11.47 7.60 -8.76
CA PRO A 137 12.43 8.51 -9.40
C PRO A 137 12.11 8.84 -10.88
N GLY A 138 10.86 8.68 -11.32
CA GLY A 138 10.45 8.93 -12.70
C GLY A 138 11.13 8.02 -13.71
N GLY A 139 11.44 8.57 -14.88
CA GLY A 139 12.12 7.87 -15.98
C GLY A 139 13.62 7.65 -15.79
N ASP A 140 14.20 8.13 -14.68
CA ASP A 140 15.62 8.01 -14.43
C ASP A 140 16.03 6.53 -14.26
N ARG A 141 17.22 6.19 -14.76
CA ARG A 141 17.78 4.84 -14.67
C ARG A 141 18.70 4.65 -13.47
N ALA A 142 19.21 5.72 -12.89
CA ALA A 142 20.08 5.68 -11.72
C ALA A 142 20.07 7.04 -11.01
N GLY A 143 20.51 7.07 -9.75
CA GLY A 143 20.64 8.31 -8.99
C GLY A 143 21.07 8.08 -7.55
N THR A 144 20.84 9.09 -6.71
CA THR A 144 21.08 9.03 -5.26
C THR A 144 19.80 9.42 -4.54
N ILE A 145 19.35 8.57 -3.62
CA ILE A 145 18.28 8.87 -2.67
C ILE A 145 18.91 9.63 -1.50
N GLU A 146 18.32 10.76 -1.12
CA GLU A 146 18.74 11.59 0.00
C GLU A 146 17.65 11.56 1.09
N MET A 147 17.95 10.92 2.24
CA MET A 147 17.04 10.81 3.38
C MET A 147 17.52 11.69 4.53
N GLU A 148 16.82 12.80 4.76
CA GLU A 148 17.20 13.82 5.73
C GLU A 148 16.57 13.63 7.11
N VAL A 149 17.20 14.20 8.12
CA VAL A 149 16.58 14.48 9.43
C VAL A 149 15.69 15.71 9.27
N ALA A 150 14.38 15.50 9.23
CA ALA A 150 13.42 16.60 9.14
C ALA A 150 12.48 16.59 10.36
N TYR A 151 11.87 17.73 10.68
CA TYR A 151 10.83 17.84 11.72
C TYR A 151 9.68 16.82 11.53
N ARG A 152 9.47 16.35 10.30
CA ARG A 152 8.52 15.28 9.94
C ARG A 152 9.18 14.11 9.18
N GLY A 153 10.52 14.02 9.24
CA GLY A 153 11.25 12.90 8.67
C GLY A 153 11.15 11.65 9.57
N PRO A 154 11.66 10.49 9.12
CA PRO A 154 11.70 9.29 9.96
C PRO A 154 12.60 9.46 11.20
N TRP A 155 13.39 10.53 11.23
CA TRP A 155 14.37 10.80 12.29
C TRP A 155 13.98 12.06 13.07
N THR A 156 13.75 11.88 14.37
CA THR A 156 13.85 12.96 15.36
C THR A 156 15.15 12.75 16.14
N GLY A 157 16.30 13.06 15.53
CA GLY A 157 17.61 12.84 16.17
C GLY A 157 18.75 12.59 15.20
N GLU A 158 19.75 11.81 15.64
CA GLU A 158 20.92 11.45 14.85
C GLU A 158 20.60 10.42 13.75
N LEU A 159 21.30 10.53 12.62
CA LEU A 159 21.26 9.53 11.55
C LEU A 159 21.92 8.21 12.02
N PRO A 160 21.47 7.06 11.49
CA PRO A 160 22.05 5.78 11.85
C PRO A 160 23.49 5.70 11.33
N LYS A 161 24.38 5.12 12.13
CA LYS A 161 25.77 4.82 11.73
C LYS A 161 25.95 3.37 11.27
N ASP A 162 25.07 2.49 11.74
CA ASP A 162 25.05 1.06 11.51
C ASP A 162 23.64 0.65 11.07
N ALA A 163 23.48 0.31 9.80
CA ALA A 163 22.18 -0.09 9.24
C ALA A 163 22.33 -0.96 7.99
N GLU A 164 21.41 -1.90 7.83
CA GLU A 164 21.12 -2.51 6.53
C GLU A 164 20.06 -1.66 5.80
N LEU A 165 20.25 -1.46 4.49
CA LEU A 165 19.30 -0.79 3.61
C LEU A 165 18.93 -1.69 2.44
N TYR A 166 17.63 -1.78 2.14
CA TYR A 166 17.10 -2.44 0.95
C TYR A 166 15.78 -1.79 0.54
N VAL A 167 15.33 -2.04 -0.70
CA VAL A 167 14.05 -1.55 -1.20
C VAL A 167 13.00 -2.66 -1.16
N ILE A 168 11.82 -2.30 -0.67
CA ILE A 168 10.61 -3.08 -0.85
C ILE A 168 9.59 -2.35 -1.71
N ARG A 169 8.73 -3.15 -2.34
CA ARG A 169 7.46 -2.72 -2.91
C ARG A 169 6.33 -3.37 -2.12
N GLU A 170 5.36 -2.58 -1.69
CA GLU A 170 4.16 -3.09 -1.05
C GLU A 170 3.10 -3.43 -2.10
N GLU A 171 2.47 -4.60 -1.98
CA GLU A 171 1.38 -5.00 -2.84
C GLU A 171 0.04 -4.54 -2.26
N HIS A 172 -0.55 -3.55 -2.90
CA HIS A 172 -1.85 -3.01 -2.50
C HIS A 172 -2.98 -3.48 -3.40
N GLY A 173 -2.70 -3.90 -4.63
CA GLY A 173 -3.71 -4.17 -5.66
C GLY A 173 -4.66 -5.31 -5.32
N TYR A 174 -4.22 -6.28 -4.50
CA TYR A 174 -5.05 -7.42 -4.09
C TYR A 174 -5.84 -7.20 -2.79
N GLY A 175 -5.81 -5.98 -2.23
CA GLY A 175 -6.52 -5.64 -1.01
C GLY A 175 -5.84 -6.14 0.29
N VAL A 176 -6.49 -5.87 1.42
CA VAL A 176 -6.00 -6.13 2.79
C VAL A 176 -5.69 -7.60 3.04
N ALA A 177 -6.43 -8.51 2.42
CA ALA A 177 -6.24 -9.95 2.56
C ALA A 177 -4.91 -10.45 1.94
N PHE A 178 -4.30 -9.68 1.05
CA PHE A 178 -3.03 -10.03 0.39
C PHE A 178 -2.08 -8.82 0.34
N ARG A 179 -1.84 -8.19 1.50
CA ARG A 179 -0.82 -7.14 1.65
C ARG A 179 0.57 -7.73 1.85
N LYS A 180 1.17 -8.24 0.77
CA LYS A 180 2.53 -8.78 0.78
C LYS A 180 3.55 -7.70 0.42
N THR A 181 4.79 -7.89 0.84
CA THR A 181 5.93 -7.06 0.45
C THR A 181 6.87 -7.84 -0.43
N PHE A 182 7.41 -7.19 -1.45
CA PHE A 182 8.38 -7.76 -2.39
C PHE A 182 9.70 -7.04 -2.18
N LYS A 183 10.79 -7.77 -1.94
CA LYS A 183 12.13 -7.18 -1.92
C LYS A 183 12.52 -6.93 -3.38
N VAL A 184 12.72 -5.68 -3.76
CA VAL A 184 12.99 -5.29 -5.14
C VAL A 184 14.39 -4.72 -5.30
N SER A 185 15.31 -5.04 -4.40
CA SER A 185 16.74 -4.73 -4.53
C SER A 185 17.63 -5.69 -3.74
N ASN A 186 18.94 -5.66 -4.00
CA ASN A 186 19.92 -6.17 -3.05
C ASN A 186 19.91 -5.33 -1.75
N SER A 187 20.51 -5.88 -0.70
CA SER A 187 20.86 -5.19 0.52
C SER A 187 22.22 -4.51 0.39
N VAL A 188 22.38 -3.38 1.07
CA VAL A 188 23.66 -2.73 1.33
C VAL A 188 23.77 -2.38 2.80
N VAL A 189 24.99 -2.28 3.32
CA VAL A 189 25.23 -2.01 4.74
C VAL A 189 25.98 -0.68 4.88
N LEU A 190 25.43 0.20 5.71
CA LEU A 190 26.13 1.34 6.27
C LEU A 190 26.81 0.90 7.57
N GLY A 191 28.12 1.11 7.69
CA GLY A 191 28.87 0.71 8.87
C GLY A 191 28.91 -0.81 9.03
N THR A 192 28.38 -1.31 10.14
CA THR A 192 28.32 -2.73 10.47
C THR A 192 26.89 -3.21 10.73
N THR A 193 26.64 -4.50 10.55
CA THR A 193 25.39 -5.15 10.98
C THR A 193 25.70 -6.35 11.86
N ARG A 194 24.88 -6.54 12.90
CA ARG A 194 24.93 -7.72 13.78
C ARG A 194 23.94 -8.81 13.35
N PHE A 195 23.06 -8.50 12.40
CA PHE A 195 22.05 -9.41 11.87
C PHE A 195 22.45 -9.88 10.47
N PRO A 196 22.08 -11.11 10.08
CA PRO A 196 22.12 -11.53 8.70
C PRO A 196 21.38 -10.53 7.81
N ILE A 197 21.90 -10.29 6.61
CA ILE A 197 21.20 -9.49 5.62
C ILE A 197 19.84 -10.12 5.29
N THR A 198 18.85 -9.26 5.09
CA THR A 198 17.48 -9.63 4.82
C THR A 198 17.35 -10.21 3.43
N ALA A 199 17.38 -11.54 3.27
CA ALA A 199 17.11 -12.17 1.98
C ALA A 199 15.61 -12.20 1.65
N ALA A 200 15.28 -12.19 0.37
CA ALA A 200 13.91 -12.45 -0.10
C ALA A 200 13.64 -13.96 -0.08
N ARG A 201 12.37 -14.36 0.00
CA ARG A 201 11.98 -15.77 -0.07
C ARG A 201 11.22 -16.15 -1.33
N ALA A 202 11.25 -17.44 -1.66
CA ALA A 202 10.34 -18.03 -2.63
C ALA A 202 8.86 -17.85 -2.23
N TRP A 203 7.97 -18.06 -3.19
CA TRP A 203 6.52 -17.91 -2.99
C TRP A 203 5.91 -19.24 -2.61
N THR A 204 4.88 -19.24 -1.78
CA THR A 204 4.09 -20.45 -1.57
C THR A 204 3.24 -20.78 -2.82
N ALA A 205 2.64 -21.98 -2.86
CA ALA A 205 1.73 -22.36 -3.93
C ALA A 205 0.50 -21.45 -3.99
N GLU A 206 -0.04 -21.06 -2.83
CA GLU A 206 -1.20 -20.15 -2.71
C GLU A 206 -0.85 -18.74 -3.17
N GLU A 207 0.32 -18.22 -2.78
CA GLU A 207 0.82 -16.92 -3.26
C GLU A 207 1.02 -16.95 -4.78
N THR A 208 1.56 -18.04 -5.31
CA THR A 208 1.73 -18.23 -6.77
C THR A 208 0.39 -18.25 -7.49
N ALA A 209 -0.59 -19.01 -6.99
CA ALA A 209 -1.93 -19.08 -7.57
C ALA A 209 -2.61 -17.70 -7.55
N LYS A 210 -2.50 -16.97 -6.45
CA LYS A 210 -3.06 -15.61 -6.32
C LYS A 210 -2.41 -14.64 -7.29
N LEU A 211 -1.09 -14.66 -7.41
CA LEU A 211 -0.31 -13.73 -8.25
C LEU A 211 -0.43 -14.01 -9.75
N ARG A 212 -0.89 -15.19 -10.16
CA ARG A 212 -1.20 -15.50 -11.57
C ARG A 212 -2.42 -14.74 -12.09
N THR A 213 -3.35 -14.38 -11.21
CA THR A 213 -4.57 -13.67 -11.58
C THR A 213 -4.43 -12.23 -11.15
N PRO A 214 -4.14 -11.28 -12.05
CA PRO A 214 -4.00 -9.88 -11.68
C PRO A 214 -5.28 -9.37 -10.99
N PRO A 215 -5.16 -8.43 -10.04
CA PRO A 215 -6.35 -7.83 -9.46
C PRO A 215 -7.13 -7.08 -10.55
N PRO A 216 -8.44 -6.83 -10.35
CA PRO A 216 -9.20 -5.96 -11.23
C PRO A 216 -8.44 -4.65 -11.46
N ALA A 217 -8.33 -4.21 -12.71
CA ALA A 217 -7.63 -2.98 -13.02
C ALA A 217 -8.33 -1.81 -12.29
N PRO A 218 -7.56 -0.91 -11.65
CA PRO A 218 -8.16 0.26 -11.02
C PRO A 218 -8.99 1.04 -12.03
N PRO A 219 -10.10 1.66 -11.58
CA PRO A 219 -10.81 2.60 -12.42
C PRO A 219 -9.79 3.62 -12.94
N LYS A 220 -9.71 3.78 -14.26
CA LYS A 220 -8.78 4.74 -14.85
C LYS A 220 -9.22 6.12 -14.35
N GLU A 221 -8.31 6.85 -13.70
CA GLU A 221 -8.49 8.28 -13.46
C GLU A 221 -8.38 8.96 -14.83
N LEU A 222 -9.51 9.06 -15.51
CA LEU A 222 -9.59 9.73 -16.80
C LEU A 222 -9.73 11.20 -16.49
N TRP A 223 -8.62 11.94 -16.63
CA TRP A 223 -8.69 13.41 -16.71
C TRP A 223 -9.59 13.75 -17.89
N ALA A 224 -10.87 13.99 -17.58
CA ALA A 224 -11.93 14.36 -18.49
C ALA A 224 -11.80 13.68 -19.86
N SER A 225 -12.17 12.40 -20.00
CA SER A 225 -12.48 11.88 -21.35
C SER A 225 -13.63 12.73 -21.88
N PRO A 226 -13.37 13.65 -22.84
CA PRO A 226 -14.42 14.55 -23.30
C PRO A 226 -15.48 13.68 -23.97
N GLY A 227 -16.74 13.79 -23.53
CA GLY A 227 -17.87 13.07 -24.13
C GLY A 227 -18.35 11.80 -23.42
N THR A 228 -17.75 11.36 -22.31
CA THR A 228 -18.24 10.17 -21.57
C THR A 228 -19.33 10.51 -20.54
N GLY A 229 -20.58 10.68 -20.97
CA GLY A 229 -21.72 10.98 -20.09
C GLY A 229 -21.83 12.44 -19.63
N GLU A 230 -22.98 12.76 -19.04
CA GLU A 230 -23.35 14.08 -18.51
C GLU A 230 -22.96 14.21 -17.03
N GLU A 231 -22.44 15.37 -16.63
CA GLU A 231 -22.15 15.66 -15.22
C GLU A 231 -23.37 16.28 -14.55
N THR A 232 -23.70 15.82 -13.35
CA THR A 232 -24.68 16.52 -12.50
C THR A 232 -24.10 17.83 -11.98
N GLU A 233 -24.93 18.63 -11.30
CA GLU A 233 -24.41 19.65 -10.39
C GLU A 233 -23.47 19.03 -9.33
N MET A 234 -22.58 19.86 -8.77
CA MET A 234 -21.71 19.48 -7.68
C MET A 234 -22.36 19.83 -6.34
N ALA A 235 -22.40 18.88 -5.41
CA ALA A 235 -22.76 19.11 -4.02
C ALA A 235 -21.50 19.40 -3.19
N GLY A 236 -21.50 20.51 -2.43
CA GLY A 236 -20.36 21.00 -1.65
C GLY A 236 -19.92 22.39 -2.10
N ILE A 237 -18.72 22.80 -1.68
CA ILE A 237 -18.09 24.06 -2.10
C ILE A 237 -16.89 23.72 -2.98
N PRO A 238 -17.05 23.74 -4.32
CA PRO A 238 -15.91 23.52 -5.20
C PRO A 238 -14.90 24.64 -5.00
N GLU A 239 -13.66 24.28 -4.73
CA GLU A 239 -12.51 25.17 -4.74
C GLU A 239 -11.93 25.23 -6.16
N PRO A 240 -11.09 26.23 -6.50
CA PRO A 240 -10.44 26.35 -7.81
C PRO A 240 -9.36 25.27 -8.06
N HIS A 241 -9.48 24.10 -7.40
CA HIS A 241 -8.62 22.95 -7.58
C HIS A 241 -8.99 22.17 -8.85
N LYS A 242 -8.06 21.33 -9.30
CA LYS A 242 -8.31 20.44 -10.44
C LYS A 242 -9.27 19.33 -10.01
N PHE A 243 -10.50 19.35 -10.51
CA PHE A 243 -11.45 18.26 -10.33
C PHE A 243 -10.87 16.93 -10.81
N LYS A 244 -11.11 15.88 -10.03
CA LYS A 244 -10.83 14.50 -10.42
C LYS A 244 -12.10 13.85 -10.92
N ARG A 245 -12.10 13.44 -12.18
CA ARG A 245 -13.18 12.66 -12.79
C ARG A 245 -12.78 11.18 -12.85
N TRP A 246 -13.69 10.33 -12.41
CA TRP A 246 -13.55 8.88 -12.40
C TRP A 246 -14.65 8.29 -13.28
N THR A 247 -14.26 7.62 -14.35
CA THR A 247 -15.16 6.88 -15.23
C THR A 247 -14.47 5.59 -15.67
N VAL A 248 -15.25 4.62 -16.14
CA VAL A 248 -14.69 3.42 -16.77
C VAL A 248 -15.10 3.36 -18.24
N GLU A 249 -14.21 2.76 -19.02
CA GLU A 249 -14.43 2.50 -20.44
C GLU A 249 -15.68 1.63 -20.63
N GLY A 250 -16.52 2.00 -21.60
CA GLY A 250 -17.78 1.31 -21.87
C GLY A 250 -18.97 1.71 -20.98
N GLY A 251 -18.81 2.66 -20.06
CA GLY A 251 -19.94 3.21 -19.28
C GLY A 251 -20.58 2.21 -18.31
N LYS A 252 -19.79 1.26 -17.79
CA LYS A 252 -20.29 0.29 -16.79
C LYS A 252 -20.88 1.05 -15.58
N PRO A 253 -22.08 0.71 -15.10
CA PRO A 253 -22.67 1.35 -13.94
C PRO A 253 -21.81 1.20 -12.68
N VAL A 254 -21.76 2.24 -11.87
CA VAL A 254 -21.21 2.21 -10.51
C VAL A 254 -22.11 1.32 -9.65
N VAL A 255 -21.53 0.33 -8.97
CA VAL A 255 -22.24 -0.60 -8.09
C VAL A 255 -22.11 -0.24 -6.61
N GLY A 256 -21.19 0.67 -6.26
CA GLY A 256 -20.99 1.11 -4.89
C GLY A 256 -19.87 2.13 -4.75
N PHE A 257 -19.48 2.40 -3.51
CA PHE A 257 -18.37 3.29 -3.18
C PHE A 257 -17.54 2.72 -2.03
N ASP A 258 -16.22 2.90 -2.15
CA ASP A 258 -15.33 2.95 -1.00
C ASP A 258 -15.24 4.39 -0.50
N TYR A 259 -15.19 4.58 0.81
CA TYR A 259 -15.09 5.88 1.44
C TYR A 259 -14.25 5.87 2.71
N SER A 260 -13.72 7.03 3.07
CA SER A 260 -12.99 7.25 4.31
C SER A 260 -13.57 8.46 5.04
N VAL A 261 -13.61 8.40 6.38
CA VAL A 261 -13.91 9.56 7.23
C VAL A 261 -12.60 10.21 7.65
N GLY A 262 -12.59 11.53 7.67
CA GLY A 262 -11.46 12.34 8.13
C GLY A 262 -11.93 13.53 8.95
N GLY A 263 -11.04 14.50 9.10
CA GLY A 263 -11.37 15.80 9.65
C GLY A 263 -10.42 16.88 9.20
N TRP A 264 -10.96 18.09 9.05
CA TRP A 264 -10.22 19.28 8.66
C TRP A 264 -10.83 20.50 9.30
N ASP A 265 -9.96 21.42 9.76
CA ASP A 265 -10.39 22.67 10.40
C ASP A 265 -11.38 22.46 11.57
N GLY A 266 -11.16 21.41 12.36
CA GLY A 266 -12.02 21.04 13.49
C GLY A 266 -13.33 20.32 13.13
N GLU A 267 -13.66 20.18 11.84
CA GLU A 267 -14.86 19.49 11.38
C GLU A 267 -14.55 18.05 10.95
N SER A 268 -15.45 17.10 11.28
CA SER A 268 -15.39 15.75 10.74
C SER A 268 -16.21 15.64 9.46
N CYS A 269 -15.60 15.11 8.41
CA CYS A 269 -16.17 15.03 7.06
C CYS A 269 -15.66 13.78 6.30
N LEU A 270 -16.09 13.59 5.06
CA LEU A 270 -15.51 12.56 4.20
C LEU A 270 -14.10 12.96 3.77
N GLY A 271 -13.12 12.09 4.02
CA GLY A 271 -11.75 12.24 3.52
C GLY A 271 -11.59 11.84 2.05
N GLY A 272 -12.51 11.03 1.51
CA GLY A 272 -12.46 10.56 0.13
C GLY A 272 -13.61 9.63 -0.20
N LEU A 273 -13.92 9.54 -1.50
CA LEU A 273 -14.97 8.72 -2.08
C LEU A 273 -14.47 8.16 -3.41
N TRP A 274 -14.56 6.85 -3.59
CA TRP A 274 -14.04 6.14 -4.76
C TRP A 274 -15.13 5.25 -5.35
N PRO A 275 -15.50 5.41 -6.63
CA PRO A 275 -16.53 4.59 -7.26
C PRO A 275 -16.05 3.16 -7.48
N LEU A 276 -16.94 2.21 -7.21
CA LEU A 276 -16.74 0.78 -7.44
C LEU A 276 -17.55 0.35 -8.66
N PHE A 277 -16.88 -0.23 -9.65
CA PHE A 277 -17.52 -0.72 -10.88
C PHE A 277 -17.62 -2.24 -10.93
N ASP A 278 -16.97 -2.92 -9.97
CA ASP A 278 -17.02 -4.36 -9.83
C ASP A 278 -17.30 -4.74 -8.38
N ARG A 279 -18.09 -5.79 -8.18
CA ARG A 279 -18.42 -6.29 -6.85
C ARG A 279 -17.24 -7.10 -6.28
N ASP A 280 -16.39 -7.64 -7.15
CA ASP A 280 -15.16 -8.35 -6.79
C ASP A 280 -13.97 -7.39 -6.58
N TRP A 281 -14.23 -6.08 -6.54
CA TRP A 281 -13.22 -5.08 -6.24
C TRP A 281 -12.57 -5.38 -4.86
N PRO A 282 -11.23 -5.52 -4.79
CA PRO A 282 -10.56 -5.87 -3.54
C PRO A 282 -10.87 -4.90 -2.41
N ASP A 283 -10.94 -5.41 -1.18
CA ASP A 283 -11.06 -4.57 0.00
C ASP A 283 -9.71 -3.92 0.30
N HIS A 284 -9.60 -2.59 0.19
CA HIS A 284 -8.37 -1.87 0.51
C HIS A 284 -8.37 -1.25 1.92
N GLY A 285 -9.35 -1.62 2.76
CA GLY A 285 -9.47 -1.20 4.16
C GLY A 285 -10.26 0.08 4.37
N GLN A 286 -10.89 0.61 3.32
CA GLN A 286 -11.86 1.71 3.41
C GLN A 286 -13.21 1.18 3.92
N GLN A 287 -14.07 2.08 4.37
CA GLN A 287 -15.46 1.73 4.58
C GLN A 287 -16.14 1.56 3.22
N ARG A 288 -17.09 0.64 3.11
CA ARG A 288 -17.71 0.27 1.83
C ARG A 288 -19.22 0.32 1.92
N VAL A 289 -19.84 0.89 0.89
CA VAL A 289 -21.28 0.83 0.63
C VAL A 289 -21.50 0.29 -0.76
N MET A 290 -22.25 -0.81 -0.89
CA MET A 290 -22.37 -1.56 -2.14
C MET A 290 -23.82 -1.98 -2.38
N ALA A 291 -24.23 -1.98 -3.64
CA ALA A 291 -25.52 -2.47 -4.07
C ALA A 291 -25.64 -3.99 -3.87
N ARG A 292 -26.88 -4.45 -3.63
CA ARG A 292 -27.23 -5.88 -3.68
C ARG A 292 -27.13 -6.40 -5.12
N PRO A 293 -27.00 -7.72 -5.34
CA PRO A 293 -26.95 -8.27 -6.70
C PRO A 293 -28.14 -7.80 -7.55
N GLY A 294 -27.88 -7.38 -8.79
CA GLY A 294 -28.90 -6.86 -9.71
C GLY A 294 -29.27 -5.39 -9.52
N TYR A 295 -28.58 -4.66 -8.63
CA TYR A 295 -28.76 -3.22 -8.43
C TYR A 295 -27.46 -2.47 -8.70
N ALA A 296 -27.58 -1.19 -9.03
CA ALA A 296 -26.47 -0.26 -9.21
C ALA A 296 -26.82 1.10 -8.59
N VAL A 297 -25.84 2.00 -8.51
CA VAL A 297 -26.03 3.37 -8.03
C VAL A 297 -26.88 4.14 -9.03
N GLY A 298 -28.02 4.66 -8.57
CA GLY A 298 -28.90 5.53 -9.35
C GLY A 298 -28.82 7.00 -8.94
N GLY A 299 -28.24 7.31 -7.79
CA GLY A 299 -28.06 8.69 -7.33
C GLY A 299 -27.45 8.80 -5.94
N LEU A 300 -27.18 10.04 -5.52
CA LEU A 300 -26.68 10.38 -4.19
C LEU A 300 -27.57 11.45 -3.55
N THR A 301 -27.78 11.35 -2.24
CA THR A 301 -28.14 12.52 -1.41
C THR A 301 -26.93 12.89 -0.61
N VAL A 302 -26.46 14.13 -0.74
CA VAL A 302 -25.21 14.61 -0.16
C VAL A 302 -25.52 15.64 0.91
N LYS A 303 -24.98 15.43 2.11
CA LYS A 303 -24.94 16.45 3.16
C LYS A 303 -23.62 17.20 3.07
N SER A 304 -23.70 18.50 2.91
CA SER A 304 -22.52 19.36 2.84
C SER A 304 -22.76 20.70 3.51
N ASN A 305 -21.71 21.21 4.17
CA ASN A 305 -21.60 22.62 4.54
C ASN A 305 -20.33 23.18 3.90
N LYS A 306 -19.25 23.32 4.68
CA LYS A 306 -17.92 23.69 4.18
C LYS A 306 -17.28 22.57 3.36
N PHE A 307 -17.49 21.32 3.78
CA PHE A 307 -17.02 20.10 3.13
C PHE A 307 -18.17 19.14 2.87
N VAL A 308 -17.90 18.05 2.14
CA VAL A 308 -18.83 16.92 2.03
C VAL A 308 -18.76 16.11 3.31
N ASP A 309 -19.83 16.15 4.09
CA ASP A 309 -19.89 15.53 5.41
C ASP A 309 -20.25 14.05 5.34
N GLY A 310 -21.27 13.75 4.53
CA GLY A 310 -21.74 12.39 4.35
C GLY A 310 -22.64 12.25 3.14
N ILE A 311 -22.80 11.01 2.71
CA ILE A 311 -23.63 10.65 1.56
C ILE A 311 -24.62 9.56 1.93
N ARG A 312 -25.77 9.56 1.26
CA ARG A 312 -26.71 8.44 1.23
C ARG A 312 -26.88 8.01 -0.21
N VAL A 313 -26.63 6.74 -0.48
CA VAL A 313 -26.62 6.19 -1.84
C VAL A 313 -28.01 5.68 -2.17
N THR A 314 -28.56 6.11 -3.31
CA THR A 314 -29.78 5.50 -3.86
C THR A 314 -29.36 4.39 -4.82
N PHE A 315 -29.75 3.16 -4.52
CA PHE A 315 -29.56 2.00 -5.37
C PHE A 315 -30.85 1.71 -6.14
N MET A 316 -30.73 1.39 -7.43
CA MET A 316 -31.84 1.07 -8.33
C MET A 316 -31.58 -0.24 -9.04
N ARG A 317 -32.66 -0.99 -9.34
CA ARG A 317 -32.55 -2.25 -10.06
C ARG A 317 -32.04 -2.01 -11.48
N VAL A 318 -31.09 -2.84 -11.90
CA VAL A 318 -30.61 -2.86 -13.29
C VAL A 318 -31.58 -3.68 -14.12
N ARG A 319 -32.10 -3.07 -15.19
CA ARG A 319 -32.98 -3.72 -16.16
C ARG A 319 -32.17 -4.54 -17.18
N PRO A 320 -32.79 -5.47 -17.92
CA PRO A 320 -32.10 -6.24 -18.96
C PRO A 320 -31.45 -5.39 -20.06
N ASP A 321 -31.96 -4.18 -20.31
CA ASP A 321 -31.43 -3.21 -21.27
C ASP A 321 -30.28 -2.34 -20.70
N GLY A 322 -29.87 -2.57 -19.44
CA GLY A 322 -28.83 -1.82 -18.75
C GLY A 322 -29.30 -0.52 -18.08
N ARG A 323 -30.55 -0.09 -18.28
CA ARG A 323 -31.11 1.10 -17.61
C ARG A 323 -31.44 0.79 -16.15
N LEU A 324 -31.58 1.84 -15.34
CA LEU A 324 -32.01 1.70 -13.95
C LEU A 324 -33.52 1.89 -13.81
N ASP A 325 -34.13 1.10 -12.93
CA ASP A 325 -35.55 1.21 -12.60
C ASP A 325 -35.77 2.11 -11.37
N PRO A 326 -36.23 3.36 -11.53
CA PRO A 326 -36.44 4.25 -10.40
C PRO A 326 -37.65 3.86 -9.52
N ALA A 327 -38.48 2.92 -9.97
CA ALA A 327 -39.58 2.36 -9.19
C ALA A 327 -39.11 1.25 -8.24
N ASP A 328 -38.04 0.53 -8.59
CA ASP A 328 -37.44 -0.51 -7.75
C ASP A 328 -36.09 -0.01 -7.21
N LYS A 329 -36.17 0.73 -6.10
CA LYS A 329 -35.02 1.39 -5.48
C LYS A 329 -35.02 1.26 -3.95
N TYR A 330 -33.85 1.43 -3.37
CA TYR A 330 -33.67 1.55 -1.93
C TYR A 330 -32.50 2.48 -1.61
N GLU A 331 -32.44 2.98 -0.38
CA GLU A 331 -31.35 3.85 0.07
C GLU A 331 -30.42 3.12 1.04
N SER A 332 -29.13 3.46 1.00
CA SER A 332 -28.18 3.05 2.03
C SER A 332 -28.41 3.78 3.35
N PRO A 333 -27.82 3.31 4.45
CA PRO A 333 -27.52 4.18 5.59
C PRO A 333 -26.63 5.37 5.17
N TRP A 334 -26.57 6.41 6.00
CA TRP A 334 -25.62 7.51 5.81
C TRP A 334 -24.18 7.02 5.96
N CYS A 335 -23.34 7.35 4.98
CA CYS A 335 -21.91 7.11 4.95
C CYS A 335 -21.18 8.40 5.32
N GLY A 336 -20.49 8.40 6.46
CA GLY A 336 -19.78 9.57 6.99
C GLY A 336 -20.56 10.34 8.07
N PRO A 337 -19.91 11.35 8.70
CA PRO A 337 -20.54 12.23 9.67
C PRO A 337 -21.78 12.91 9.09
N HIS A 338 -22.94 12.78 9.75
CA HIS A 338 -24.20 13.36 9.27
C HIS A 338 -24.95 14.06 10.40
N GLY A 339 -24.52 15.29 10.73
CA GLY A 339 -25.25 16.15 11.67
C GLY A 339 -26.62 16.58 11.13
N SER A 340 -27.51 16.98 12.04
CA SER A 340 -28.76 17.67 11.72
C SER A 340 -28.49 19.09 11.18
N GLY A 341 -29.40 19.63 10.36
CA GLY A 341 -29.35 21.04 9.91
C GLY A 341 -28.40 21.34 8.75
N LYS A 342 -27.82 20.31 8.11
CA LYS A 342 -26.92 20.47 6.96
C LYS A 342 -27.71 20.52 5.65
N LYS A 343 -27.21 21.27 4.66
CA LYS A 343 -27.82 21.32 3.32
C LYS A 343 -27.76 19.93 2.68
N GLU A 344 -28.91 19.43 2.26
CA GLU A 344 -29.02 18.20 1.47
C GLU A 344 -29.15 18.55 -0.02
N THR A 345 -28.26 17.99 -0.84
CA THR A 345 -28.29 18.15 -2.30
C THR A 345 -28.48 16.77 -2.92
N LYS A 346 -29.46 16.62 -3.81
CA LYS A 346 -29.76 15.36 -4.47
C LYS A 346 -29.14 15.36 -5.88
N LEU A 347 -28.30 14.36 -6.14
CA LEU A 347 -27.61 14.17 -7.40
C LEU A 347 -28.18 12.92 -8.10
N GLY A 348 -28.68 13.09 -9.33
CA GLY A 348 -29.28 12.00 -10.11
C GLY A 348 -30.60 11.48 -9.54
N GLY A 349 -30.88 10.19 -9.74
CA GLY A 349 -32.08 9.51 -9.27
C GLY A 349 -33.27 9.52 -10.24
N ASP A 350 -33.03 9.84 -11.51
CA ASP A 350 -34.02 9.86 -12.60
C ASP A 350 -34.06 8.56 -13.42
N GLY A 351 -33.26 7.55 -13.05
CA GLY A 351 -33.15 6.26 -13.74
C GLY A 351 -32.04 6.19 -14.78
N ARG A 352 -31.30 7.28 -15.02
CA ARG A 352 -30.03 7.22 -15.75
C ARG A 352 -29.00 6.45 -14.91
N ALA A 353 -28.17 5.66 -15.58
CA ALA A 353 -27.11 4.92 -14.92
C ALA A 353 -26.02 5.88 -14.46
N VAL A 354 -25.60 5.79 -13.21
CA VAL A 354 -24.40 6.47 -12.74
C VAL A 354 -23.20 5.68 -13.23
N ILE A 355 -22.38 6.28 -14.09
CA ILE A 355 -21.22 5.65 -14.74
C ILE A 355 -19.89 6.24 -14.26
N GLY A 356 -19.93 7.14 -13.29
CA GLY A 356 -18.75 7.77 -12.75
C GLY A 356 -19.01 8.78 -11.64
N LEU A 357 -17.93 9.41 -11.20
CA LEU A 357 -17.89 10.37 -10.10
C LEU A 357 -16.97 11.53 -10.48
N THR A 358 -17.39 12.76 -10.20
CA THR A 358 -16.53 13.93 -10.22
C THR A 358 -16.31 14.38 -8.77
N THR A 359 -15.06 14.60 -8.38
CA THR A 359 -14.73 15.05 -7.02
C THR A 359 -13.80 16.25 -7.06
N ASP A 360 -14.01 17.17 -6.11
CA ASP A 360 -13.00 18.13 -5.70
C ASP A 360 -12.50 17.74 -4.31
N LYS A 361 -11.20 17.52 -4.20
CA LYS A 361 -10.56 17.00 -3.00
C LYS A 361 -9.17 17.59 -2.81
N ALA A 362 -8.91 18.05 -1.60
CA ALA A 362 -7.59 18.31 -1.06
C ALA A 362 -7.27 17.31 0.06
N ALA A 363 -7.11 17.78 1.31
CA ALA A 363 -6.98 16.90 2.47
C ALA A 363 -8.27 16.12 2.77
N VAL A 364 -9.42 16.73 2.47
CA VAL A 364 -10.77 16.16 2.61
C VAL A 364 -11.59 16.41 1.34
N LEU A 365 -12.78 15.82 1.25
CA LEU A 365 -13.68 15.95 0.10
C LEU A 365 -14.46 17.28 0.19
N HIS A 366 -14.21 18.19 -0.74
CA HIS A 366 -14.81 19.52 -0.76
C HIS A 366 -16.14 19.53 -1.52
N ALA A 367 -16.18 18.86 -2.66
CA ALA A 367 -17.38 18.71 -3.47
C ALA A 367 -17.43 17.38 -4.22
N VAL A 368 -18.64 16.94 -4.56
CA VAL A 368 -18.90 15.71 -5.30
C VAL A 368 -20.04 15.89 -6.30
N GLY A 369 -19.89 15.30 -7.48
CA GLY A 369 -20.87 15.23 -8.56
C GLY A 369 -20.89 13.83 -9.16
N LEU A 370 -21.95 13.49 -9.87
CA LEU A 370 -22.09 12.21 -10.57
C LEU A 370 -21.86 12.39 -12.07
N VAL A 371 -21.38 11.34 -12.72
CA VAL A 371 -21.40 11.22 -14.18
C VAL A 371 -22.50 10.22 -14.53
N VAL A 372 -23.48 10.64 -15.33
CA VAL A 372 -24.65 9.86 -15.72
C VAL A 372 -24.71 9.66 -17.23
N GLN A 373 -25.36 8.58 -17.68
CA GLN A 373 -25.50 8.23 -19.09
C GLN A 373 -26.80 8.75 -19.72
#